data_AF-A0A3D1SKC1-F1
#
_entry.id   AF-A0A3D1SKC1-F1
#
_cell.length_a   1.000
_cell.length_b   1.000
_cell.length_c   1.000
_cell.angle_alpha   90.00
_cell.angle_beta   90.00
_cell.angle_gamma   90.00
#
_symmetry.space_group_name_H-M   'P 1'
#
loop_
_entity.id
_entity.type
_entity.pdbx_description
1 polymer ?
#
loop_
_entity_poly.entity_id
_entity_poly.type
_entity_poly.pdbx_seq_one_letter_code
_entity_poly.pdbx_strand_id
1 'polypeptide(L)'
;MDERIDYENIFTPQGMLGHVSKHPNLDFLMNIFNIPRVYSVSGFGSWNVGQHTMAVAFLVLYWSAFNSYAQEKRDRLVTLALVHDAHEAVIGDILPYFKTAAVKVAIETIQNDILSAFSIEEDQTLHDELKLLDMISFLYEIGQSSPTGINPAKRKLIKQMYARQKEEVLRYTEKAEIDQKKVNDFLKRMKL
;
A
#
# COMPACT_ATOMS: atom_id res chain seq x y z
N MET A 1 -23.15 1.91 21.14
CA MET A 1 -23.69 1.15 19.99
C MET A 1 -22.48 0.71 19.21
N ASP A 2 -22.21 -0.60 19.16
CA ASP A 2 -21.18 -1.14 18.28
C ASP A 2 -21.72 -1.09 16.85
N GLU A 3 -21.33 -0.06 16.11
CA GLU A 3 -21.61 0.03 14.68
C GLU A 3 -20.81 -1.08 13.98
N ARG A 4 -21.53 -2.05 13.40
CA ARG A 4 -20.94 -3.08 12.54
C ARG A 4 -21.34 -2.75 11.10
N ILE A 5 -20.35 -2.66 10.21
CA ILE A 5 -20.61 -2.47 8.78
C ILE A 5 -20.99 -3.83 8.20
N ASP A 6 -22.22 -3.93 7.68
CA ASP A 6 -22.69 -5.11 6.95
C ASP A 6 -22.22 -5.06 5.49
N TYR A 7 -20.95 -5.42 5.28
CA TYR A 7 -20.34 -5.37 3.95
C TYR A 7 -20.85 -6.47 3.02
N GLU A 8 -21.41 -7.56 3.56
CA GLU A 8 -21.92 -8.69 2.77
C GLU A 8 -22.99 -8.23 1.76
N ASN A 9 -23.76 -7.20 2.13
CA ASN A 9 -24.87 -6.67 1.35
C ASN A 9 -24.52 -5.41 0.53
N ILE A 10 -23.24 -5.05 0.41
CA ILE A 10 -22.82 -3.93 -0.46
C ILE A 10 -22.74 -4.40 -1.91
N PHE A 11 -23.44 -3.71 -2.82
CA PHE A 11 -23.38 -4.00 -4.25
C PHE A 11 -22.17 -3.32 -4.91
N THR A 12 -21.38 -4.08 -5.65
CA THR A 12 -20.28 -3.61 -6.51
C THR A 12 -20.62 -3.88 -7.99
N PRO A 13 -19.95 -3.25 -8.96
CA PRO A 13 -20.15 -3.57 -10.38
C PRO A 13 -19.90 -5.06 -10.72
N GLN A 14 -19.14 -5.78 -9.89
CA GLN A 14 -18.80 -7.20 -10.05
C GLN A 14 -19.75 -8.13 -9.28
N GLY A 15 -20.67 -7.59 -8.47
CA GLY A 15 -21.64 -8.34 -7.67
C GLY A 15 -21.66 -7.94 -6.19
N MET A 16 -22.30 -8.76 -5.36
CA MET A 16 -22.35 -8.53 -3.91
C MET A 16 -20.95 -8.69 -3.30
N LEU A 17 -20.51 -7.70 -2.53
CA LEU A 17 -19.17 -7.63 -1.97
C LEU A 17 -18.82 -8.89 -1.16
N GLY A 18 -19.73 -9.37 -0.31
CA GLY A 18 -19.52 -10.58 0.47
C GLY A 18 -19.27 -11.86 -0.34
N HIS A 19 -19.71 -11.89 -1.61
CA HIS A 19 -19.43 -12.98 -2.54
C HIS A 19 -18.16 -12.72 -3.34
N VAL A 20 -17.97 -11.51 -3.87
CA VAL A 20 -16.82 -11.21 -4.74
C VAL A 20 -15.50 -11.12 -3.96
N SER A 21 -15.50 -10.78 -2.67
CA SER A 21 -14.29 -10.85 -1.84
C SER A 21 -13.79 -12.29 -1.66
N LYS A 22 -14.72 -13.25 -1.52
CA LYS A 22 -14.44 -14.68 -1.34
C LYS A 22 -14.18 -15.42 -2.65
N HIS A 23 -14.64 -14.87 -3.76
CA HIS A 23 -14.46 -15.41 -5.11
C HIS A 23 -14.04 -14.29 -6.09
N PRO A 24 -12.87 -13.64 -5.86
CA PRO A 24 -12.44 -12.51 -6.66
C PRO A 24 -12.11 -12.98 -8.08
N ASN A 25 -12.75 -12.34 -9.06
CA ASN A 25 -12.36 -12.50 -10.46
C ASN A 25 -11.28 -11.48 -10.84
N LEU A 26 -10.73 -11.59 -12.05
CA LEU A 26 -9.68 -10.68 -12.50
C LEU A 26 -10.18 -9.23 -12.59
N ASP A 27 -11.39 -8.99 -13.06
CA ASP A 27 -11.94 -7.62 -13.18
C ASP A 27 -12.07 -6.92 -11.83
N PHE A 28 -12.46 -7.67 -10.79
CA PHE A 28 -12.51 -7.20 -9.42
C PHE A 28 -11.13 -6.73 -8.94
N LEU A 29 -10.10 -7.56 -9.11
CA LEU A 29 -8.74 -7.20 -8.71
C LEU A 29 -8.17 -6.06 -9.54
N MET A 30 -8.38 -6.08 -10.86
CA MET A 30 -7.90 -5.06 -11.78
C MET A 30 -8.53 -3.69 -11.53
N ASN A 31 -9.66 -3.64 -10.81
CA ASN A 31 -10.24 -2.38 -10.39
C ASN A 31 -9.29 -1.53 -9.52
N ILE A 32 -8.29 -2.13 -8.87
CA ILE A 32 -7.24 -1.41 -8.12
C ILE A 32 -6.52 -0.35 -8.97
N PHE A 33 -6.43 -0.53 -10.29
CA PHE A 33 -5.84 0.44 -11.21
C PHE A 33 -6.78 1.61 -11.55
N ASN A 34 -8.07 1.50 -11.25
CA ASN A 34 -9.04 2.58 -11.41
C ASN A 34 -9.20 3.42 -10.14
N ILE A 35 -8.68 2.95 -9.00
CA ILE A 35 -8.78 3.65 -7.72
C ILE A 35 -7.65 4.68 -7.62
N PRO A 36 -7.94 5.99 -7.64
CA PRO A 36 -6.90 6.99 -7.46
C PRO A 36 -6.38 6.97 -6.02
N ARG A 37 -5.07 7.17 -5.84
CA ARG A 37 -4.50 7.44 -4.51
C ARG A 37 -5.09 8.74 -3.96
N VAL A 38 -5.41 8.82 -2.67
CA VAL A 38 -5.93 10.04 -2.04
C VAL A 38 -4.92 11.19 -2.16
N TYR A 39 -3.64 10.87 -2.16
CA TYR A 39 -2.59 11.83 -2.46
C TYR A 39 -2.73 12.45 -3.86
N SER A 40 -3.11 11.64 -4.86
CA SER A 40 -3.31 12.10 -6.23
C SER A 40 -4.57 12.96 -6.39
N VAL A 41 -5.69 12.57 -5.78
CA VAL A 41 -6.92 13.42 -5.80
C VAL A 41 -6.73 14.75 -5.07
N SER A 42 -5.73 14.84 -4.18
CA SER A 42 -5.31 16.11 -3.55
C SER A 42 -4.54 17.04 -4.50
N GLY A 43 -4.35 16.64 -5.77
CA GLY A 43 -3.77 17.44 -6.84
C GLY A 43 -2.25 17.42 -6.91
N PHE A 44 -1.62 16.34 -6.43
CA PHE A 44 -0.16 16.16 -6.42
C PHE A 44 0.34 15.11 -7.42
N GLY A 45 -0.53 14.33 -8.07
CA GLY A 45 -0.10 13.32 -9.02
C GLY A 45 -1.26 12.68 -9.75
N SER A 46 -0.95 11.63 -10.51
CA SER A 46 -1.93 10.79 -11.23
C SER A 46 -1.81 9.33 -10.84
N TRP A 47 -1.29 9.06 -9.63
CA TRP A 47 -1.08 7.72 -9.12
C TRP A 47 -2.41 7.07 -8.74
N ASN A 48 -2.53 5.79 -9.08
CA ASN A 48 -3.59 4.90 -8.62
C ASN A 48 -3.03 3.82 -7.68
N VAL A 49 -3.91 3.11 -6.97
CA VAL A 49 -3.52 2.09 -6.00
C VAL A 49 -2.76 0.94 -6.68
N GLY A 50 -3.15 0.56 -7.90
CA GLY A 50 -2.43 -0.47 -8.66
C GLY A 50 -0.98 -0.09 -8.98
N GLN A 51 -0.72 1.17 -9.36
CA GLN A 51 0.64 1.68 -9.59
C GLN A 51 1.48 1.67 -8.31
N HIS A 52 0.89 2.09 -7.19
CA HIS A 52 1.52 2.02 -5.87
C HIS A 52 1.87 0.58 -5.51
N THR A 53 0.89 -0.33 -5.61
CA THR A 53 1.05 -1.77 -5.32
C THR A 53 2.19 -2.39 -6.14
N MET A 54 2.24 -2.10 -7.44
CA MET A 54 3.34 -2.56 -8.31
C MET A 54 4.69 -1.96 -7.93
N ALA A 55 4.73 -0.69 -7.51
CA ALA A 55 5.95 -0.06 -7.03
C ALA A 55 6.45 -0.71 -5.72
N VAL A 56 5.55 -1.06 -4.79
CA VAL A 56 5.90 -1.85 -3.59
C VAL A 56 6.51 -3.19 -3.98
N ALA A 57 5.88 -3.93 -4.90
CA ALA A 57 6.40 -5.23 -5.35
C ALA A 57 7.80 -5.12 -6.01
N PHE A 58 8.05 -4.09 -6.80
CA PHE A 58 9.40 -3.83 -7.33
C PHE A 58 10.40 -3.45 -6.23
N LEU A 59 10.00 -2.63 -5.26
CA LEU A 59 10.84 -2.29 -4.10
C LEU A 59 11.17 -3.54 -3.28
N VAL A 60 10.24 -4.48 -3.12
CA VAL A 60 10.50 -5.79 -2.51
C VAL A 60 11.58 -6.57 -3.25
N LEU A 61 11.54 -6.60 -4.60
CA LEU A 61 12.57 -7.26 -5.40
C LEU A 61 13.94 -6.61 -5.18
N TYR A 62 14.01 -5.26 -5.19
CA TYR A 62 15.26 -4.54 -4.91
C TYR A 62 15.76 -4.76 -3.48
N TRP A 63 14.86 -4.74 -2.50
CA TRP A 63 15.17 -4.97 -1.08
C TRP A 63 15.69 -6.37 -0.84
N SER A 64 15.01 -7.37 -1.42
CA SER A 64 15.41 -8.78 -1.35
C SER A 64 16.79 -9.01 -1.96
N ALA A 65 17.07 -8.39 -3.12
CA ALA A 65 18.38 -8.45 -3.74
C ALA A 65 19.46 -7.71 -2.92
N PHE A 66 19.13 -6.56 -2.35
CA PHE A 66 20.02 -5.81 -1.46
C PHE A 66 20.41 -6.62 -0.22
N ASN A 67 19.49 -7.47 0.26
CA ASN A 67 19.67 -8.29 1.46
C ASN A 67 20.10 -9.72 1.20
N SER A 68 20.27 -10.10 -0.07
CA SER A 68 20.56 -11.48 -0.46
C SER A 68 19.57 -12.49 0.12
N TYR A 69 18.27 -12.15 0.13
CA TYR A 69 17.24 -13.05 0.61
C TYR A 69 17.14 -14.33 -0.23
N ALA A 70 16.86 -15.44 0.44
CA ALA A 70 16.50 -16.68 -0.22
C ALA A 70 15.27 -16.46 -1.10
N GLN A 71 15.21 -17.21 -2.20
CA GLN A 71 14.13 -17.12 -3.18
C GLN A 71 12.74 -17.26 -2.52
N GLU A 72 12.58 -18.21 -1.60
CA GLU A 72 11.32 -18.44 -0.89
C GLU A 72 10.83 -17.19 -0.14
N LYS A 73 11.70 -16.55 0.65
CA LYS A 73 11.36 -15.32 1.38
C LYS A 73 11.00 -14.19 0.42
N ARG A 74 11.78 -14.02 -0.65
CA ARG A 74 11.51 -13.01 -1.69
C ARG A 74 10.14 -13.23 -2.31
N ASP A 75 9.86 -14.45 -2.77
CA ASP A 75 8.64 -14.78 -3.50
C ASP A 75 7.42 -14.59 -2.58
N ARG A 76 7.50 -14.99 -1.30
CA ARG A 76 6.48 -14.68 -0.28
C ARG A 76 6.25 -13.17 -0.12
N LEU A 77 7.31 -12.39 0.04
CA LEU A 77 7.21 -10.94 0.25
C LEU A 77 6.64 -10.23 -0.99
N VAL A 78 6.98 -10.69 -2.21
CA VAL A 78 6.41 -10.17 -3.46
C VAL A 78 4.92 -10.51 -3.54
N THR A 79 4.53 -11.74 -3.23
CA THR A 79 3.13 -12.15 -3.20
C THR A 79 2.33 -11.26 -2.24
N LEU A 80 2.81 -11.07 -1.01
CA LEU A 80 2.16 -10.19 -0.04
C LEU A 80 2.08 -8.75 -0.54
N ALA A 81 3.16 -8.22 -1.15
CA ALA A 81 3.15 -6.87 -1.72
C ALA A 81 2.14 -6.68 -2.84
N LEU A 82 1.92 -7.68 -3.69
CA LEU A 82 0.95 -7.60 -4.78
C LEU A 82 -0.50 -7.57 -4.30
N VAL A 83 -0.78 -8.05 -3.09
CA VAL A 83 -2.14 -8.19 -2.56
C VAL A 83 -2.42 -7.32 -1.33
N HIS A 84 -1.44 -6.58 -0.80
CA HIS A 84 -1.59 -5.84 0.47
C HIS A 84 -2.73 -4.79 0.45
N ASP A 85 -2.94 -4.17 -0.71
CA ASP A 85 -4.02 -3.19 -0.94
C ASP A 85 -5.16 -3.76 -1.78
N ALA A 86 -5.29 -5.09 -1.90
CA ALA A 86 -6.34 -5.70 -2.73
C ALA A 86 -7.76 -5.32 -2.27
N HIS A 87 -7.96 -5.11 -0.97
CA HIS A 87 -9.21 -4.60 -0.42
C HIS A 87 -9.61 -3.21 -0.95
N GLU A 88 -8.65 -2.38 -1.38
CA GLU A 88 -8.91 -1.04 -1.93
C GLU A 88 -9.60 -1.09 -3.30
N ALA A 89 -9.51 -2.21 -4.01
CA ALA A 89 -10.28 -2.44 -5.24
C ALA A 89 -11.81 -2.31 -5.02
N VAL A 90 -12.27 -2.38 -3.77
CA VAL A 90 -13.68 -2.23 -3.40
C VAL A 90 -13.92 -0.94 -2.64
N ILE A 91 -13.18 -0.75 -1.55
CA ILE A 91 -13.49 0.32 -0.59
C ILE A 91 -12.91 1.67 -1.03
N GLY A 92 -12.07 1.66 -2.06
CA GLY A 92 -11.25 2.80 -2.47
C GLY A 92 -10.05 3.02 -1.55
N ASP A 93 -9.20 3.98 -1.90
CA ASP A 93 -8.13 4.43 -0.98
C ASP A 93 -8.76 5.35 0.07
N ILE A 94 -8.75 4.90 1.33
CA ILE A 94 -9.32 5.64 2.47
C ILE A 94 -8.18 6.14 3.35
N LEU A 95 -8.13 7.45 3.61
CA LEU A 95 -7.11 8.00 4.50
C LEU A 95 -7.21 7.39 5.91
N PRO A 96 -6.08 7.13 6.59
CA PRO A 96 -6.07 6.54 7.92
C PRO A 96 -6.98 7.23 8.95
N TYR A 97 -7.11 8.56 8.88
CA TYR A 97 -7.94 9.34 9.82
C TYR A 97 -9.45 9.09 9.67
N PHE A 98 -9.89 8.59 8.51
CA PHE A 98 -11.29 8.26 8.24
C PHE A 98 -11.62 6.78 8.54
N LYS A 99 -10.62 5.96 8.89
CA LYS A 99 -10.82 4.54 9.24
C LYS A 99 -11.28 4.42 10.71
N THR A 100 -12.60 4.43 10.93
CA THR A 100 -13.19 4.08 12.24
C THR A 100 -12.86 2.63 12.62
N ALA A 101 -13.06 2.24 13.89
CA ALA A 101 -12.83 0.86 14.32
C ALA A 101 -13.66 -0.15 13.51
N ALA A 102 -14.93 0.18 13.24
CA ALA A 102 -15.81 -0.63 12.41
C ALA A 102 -15.30 -0.79 10.97
N VAL A 103 -14.79 0.31 10.39
CA VAL A 103 -14.17 0.29 9.05
C VAL A 103 -12.94 -0.62 9.05
N LYS A 104 -12.05 -0.52 10.05
CA LYS A 104 -10.85 -1.37 10.11
C LYS A 104 -11.20 -2.86 10.15
N VAL A 105 -12.18 -3.26 10.96
CA VAL A 105 -12.64 -4.65 11.01
C VAL A 105 -13.18 -5.12 9.66
N ALA A 106 -13.97 -4.28 8.98
CA ALA A 106 -14.48 -4.60 7.65
C ALA A 106 -13.35 -4.74 6.61
N ILE A 107 -12.36 -3.85 6.65
CA ILE A 107 -11.16 -3.91 5.79
C ILE A 107 -10.40 -5.22 6.00
N GLU A 108 -10.10 -5.54 7.26
CA GLU A 108 -9.39 -6.77 7.63
C GLU A 108 -10.17 -8.01 7.16
N THR A 109 -11.50 -8.00 7.31
CA THR A 109 -12.32 -9.14 6.87
C THR A 109 -12.31 -9.30 5.35
N ILE A 110 -12.48 -8.22 4.58
CA ILE A 110 -12.42 -8.24 3.12
C ILE A 110 -11.04 -8.69 2.64
N GLN A 111 -9.97 -8.17 3.26
CA GLN A 111 -8.60 -8.57 2.93
C GLN A 111 -8.39 -10.07 3.19
N ASN A 112 -8.84 -10.58 4.33
CA ASN A 112 -8.73 -11.99 4.68
C ASN A 112 -9.53 -12.91 3.74
N ASP A 113 -10.72 -12.49 3.30
CA ASP A 113 -11.51 -13.21 2.29
C ASP A 113 -10.69 -13.36 0.98
N ILE A 114 -10.06 -12.27 0.52
CA ILE A 114 -9.27 -12.24 -0.71
C ILE A 114 -8.03 -13.13 -0.57
N LEU A 115 -7.29 -13.01 0.53
CA LEU A 115 -6.11 -13.86 0.79
C LEU A 115 -6.47 -15.34 0.81
N SER A 116 -7.58 -15.68 1.49
CA SER A 116 -8.10 -17.05 1.57
C SER A 116 -8.46 -17.60 0.19
N ALA A 117 -9.07 -16.78 -0.67
CA ALA A 117 -9.44 -17.18 -2.03
C ALA A 117 -8.23 -17.58 -2.89
N PHE A 118 -7.06 -17.00 -2.63
CA PHE A 118 -5.80 -17.33 -3.30
C PHE A 118 -4.91 -18.30 -2.51
N SER A 119 -5.39 -18.82 -1.36
CA SER A 119 -4.58 -19.66 -0.46
C SER A 119 -3.27 -18.99 -0.06
N ILE A 120 -3.30 -17.67 0.18
CA ILE A 120 -2.16 -16.89 0.65
C ILE A 120 -2.24 -16.83 2.18
N GLU A 121 -1.19 -17.32 2.83
CA GLU A 121 -1.03 -17.20 4.29
C GLU A 121 -0.30 -15.89 4.62
N GLU A 122 -0.84 -15.13 5.58
CA GLU A 122 -0.11 -13.98 6.11
C GLU A 122 1.09 -14.46 6.94
N ASP A 123 2.28 -14.03 6.54
CA ASP A 123 3.50 -14.21 7.33
C ASP A 123 3.73 -12.96 8.18
N GLN A 124 3.33 -13.01 9.46
CA GLN A 124 3.48 -11.88 10.37
C GLN A 124 4.95 -11.45 10.57
N THR A 125 5.91 -12.34 10.30
CA THR A 125 7.34 -12.01 10.38
C THR A 125 7.79 -11.09 9.25
N LEU A 126 7.00 -10.99 8.17
CA LEU A 126 7.24 -10.13 7.02
C LEU A 126 6.47 -8.81 7.07
N HIS A 127 5.56 -8.65 8.04
CA HIS A 127 4.67 -7.49 8.12
C HIS A 127 5.43 -6.17 8.16
N ASP A 128 6.40 -6.04 9.06
CA ASP A 128 7.16 -4.81 9.24
C ASP A 128 8.03 -4.45 8.03
N GLU A 129 8.61 -5.45 7.37
CA GLU A 129 9.36 -5.24 6.14
C GLU A 129 8.46 -4.77 5.00
N LEU A 130 7.29 -5.40 4.84
CA LEU A 130 6.31 -4.99 3.84
C LEU A 130 5.81 -3.57 4.14
N LYS A 131 5.50 -3.25 5.40
CA LYS A 131 5.03 -1.93 5.78
C LYS A 131 6.08 -0.85 5.53
N LEU A 132 7.34 -1.14 5.82
CA LEU A 132 8.45 -0.24 5.50
C LEU A 132 8.52 0.03 3.99
N LEU A 133 8.40 -1.00 3.15
CA LEU A 133 8.49 -0.87 1.70
C LEU A 133 7.28 -0.15 1.09
N ASP A 134 6.09 -0.33 1.66
CA ASP A 134 4.90 0.48 1.38
C ASP A 134 5.17 1.98 1.65
N MET A 135 5.73 2.30 2.83
CA MET A 135 6.08 3.69 3.17
C MET A 135 7.17 4.28 2.25
N ILE A 136 8.14 3.47 1.80
CA ILE A 136 9.17 3.88 0.84
C ILE A 136 8.55 4.06 -0.57
N SER A 137 7.59 3.24 -0.96
CA SER A 137 6.83 3.42 -2.20
C SER A 137 6.10 4.77 -2.21
N PHE A 138 5.47 5.13 -1.09
CA PHE A 138 4.84 6.45 -0.98
C PHE A 138 5.86 7.60 -1.03
N LEU A 139 7.06 7.43 -0.47
CA LEU A 139 8.15 8.40 -0.62
C LEU A 139 8.57 8.55 -2.09
N TYR A 140 8.66 7.44 -2.82
CA TYR A 140 8.93 7.44 -4.26
C TYR A 140 7.81 8.15 -5.05
N GLU A 141 6.54 7.86 -4.74
CA GLU A 141 5.36 8.52 -5.33
C GLU A 141 5.45 10.05 -5.18
N ILE A 142 5.73 10.55 -3.98
CA ILE A 142 5.93 11.99 -3.72
C ILE A 142 7.12 12.53 -4.53
N GLY A 143 8.21 11.77 -4.65
CA GLY A 143 9.40 12.15 -5.41
C GLY A 143 9.16 12.23 -6.93
N GLN A 144 8.29 11.37 -7.47
CA GLN A 144 7.87 11.41 -8.88
C GLN A 144 6.77 12.43 -9.17
N SER A 145 6.17 12.97 -8.12
CA SER A 145 5.04 13.87 -8.25
C SER A 145 5.46 15.25 -8.74
N SER A 146 4.92 15.62 -9.89
CA SER A 146 4.98 17.00 -10.40
C SER A 146 3.63 17.67 -10.14
N PRO A 147 3.61 18.89 -9.56
CA PRO A 147 2.35 19.60 -9.44
C PRO A 147 1.80 19.87 -10.83
N THR A 148 0.50 19.64 -11.02
CA THR A 148 -0.20 20.07 -12.24
C THR A 148 -0.11 21.59 -12.34
N GLY A 149 0.59 22.08 -13.37
CA GLY A 149 0.87 23.50 -13.59
C GLY A 149 2.09 24.07 -12.85
N ILE A 150 2.37 25.36 -13.09
CA ILE A 150 3.50 26.08 -12.49
C ILE A 150 3.02 26.78 -11.21
N ASN A 151 2.76 26.04 -10.13
CA ASN A 151 2.48 26.64 -8.82
C ASN A 151 3.66 26.42 -7.84
N PRO A 152 4.47 27.46 -7.54
CA PRO A 152 5.59 27.37 -6.61
C PRO A 152 5.22 26.91 -5.19
N ALA A 153 4.02 27.24 -4.70
CA ALA A 153 3.56 26.83 -3.38
C ALA A 153 3.34 25.31 -3.30
N LYS A 154 2.76 24.72 -4.36
CA LYS A 154 2.62 23.26 -4.46
C LYS A 154 3.97 22.55 -4.52
N ARG A 155 4.97 23.12 -5.22
CA ARG A 155 6.35 22.58 -5.23
C ARG A 155 6.99 22.60 -3.85
N LYS A 156 6.80 23.68 -3.08
CA LYS A 156 7.28 23.77 -1.69
C LYS A 156 6.61 22.70 -0.81
N LEU A 157 5.31 22.53 -0.97
CA LEU A 157 4.56 21.52 -0.23
C LEU A 157 5.02 20.09 -0.53
N ILE A 158 5.25 19.74 -1.80
CA ILE A 158 5.80 18.41 -2.18
C ILE A 158 7.14 18.16 -1.48
N LYS A 159 8.05 19.15 -1.46
CA LYS A 159 9.34 19.03 -0.73
C LYS A 159 9.15 18.81 0.77
N GLN A 160 8.18 19.49 1.38
CA GLN A 160 7.85 19.31 2.80
C GLN A 160 7.26 17.93 3.08
N MET A 161 6.35 17.47 2.23
CA MET A 161 5.77 16.12 2.31
C MET A 161 6.84 15.05 2.16
N TYR A 162 7.76 15.22 1.20
CA TYR A 162 8.87 14.32 0.99
C TYR A 162 9.77 14.22 2.24
N ALA A 163 10.18 15.36 2.79
CA ALA A 163 11.01 15.39 3.99
C ALA A 163 10.32 14.73 5.19
N ARG A 164 9.02 15.01 5.37
CA ARG A 164 8.21 14.42 6.44
C ARG A 164 8.06 12.90 6.25
N GLN A 165 7.74 12.44 5.04
CA GLN A 165 7.60 11.01 4.76
C GLN A 165 8.93 10.27 4.99
N LYS A 166 10.06 10.88 4.62
CA LYS A 166 11.40 10.32 4.89
C LYS A 166 11.65 10.19 6.40
N GLU A 167 11.27 11.19 7.19
CA GLU A 167 11.34 11.12 8.65
C GLU A 167 10.44 10.00 9.21
N GLU A 168 9.21 9.87 8.69
CA GLU A 168 8.28 8.82 9.10
C GLU A 168 8.82 7.42 8.78
N VAL A 169 9.46 7.21 7.62
CA VAL A 169 10.16 5.96 7.26
C VAL A 169 11.26 5.63 8.28
N LEU A 170 12.10 6.61 8.64
CA LEU A 170 13.19 6.40 9.59
C LEU A 170 12.70 6.14 11.01
N ARG A 171 11.60 6.78 11.42
CA ARG A 171 10.95 6.54 12.71
C ARG A 171 10.30 5.17 12.78
N TYR A 172 9.66 4.73 11.70
CA TYR A 172 9.09 3.38 11.61
C TYR A 172 10.18 2.32 11.70
N THR A 173 11.31 2.54 11.02
CA THR A 173 12.47 1.66 11.04
C THR A 173 12.97 1.41 12.47
N GLU A 174 13.04 2.45 13.30
CA GLU A 174 13.41 2.34 14.72
C GLU A 174 12.35 1.54 15.51
N LYS A 175 11.06 1.86 15.34
CA LYS A 175 9.96 1.16 16.01
C LYS A 175 9.92 -0.33 15.68
N ALA A 176 10.19 -0.68 14.42
CA ALA A 176 10.14 -2.04 13.89
C ALA A 176 11.47 -2.81 14.09
N GLU A 177 12.44 -2.22 14.80
CA GLU A 177 13.77 -2.82 15.05
C GLU A 177 14.52 -3.23 13.76
N ILE A 178 14.25 -2.53 12.65
CA ILE A 178 14.96 -2.72 11.38
C ILE A 178 16.24 -1.87 11.41
N ASP A 179 17.36 -2.42 10.93
CA ASP A 179 18.64 -1.70 10.91
C ASP A 179 18.52 -0.38 10.12
N GLN A 180 18.64 0.75 10.83
CA GLN A 180 18.50 2.08 10.27
C GLN A 180 19.61 2.43 9.27
N LYS A 181 20.84 1.92 9.46
CA LYS A 181 21.93 2.13 8.51
C LYS A 181 21.59 1.45 7.18
N LYS A 182 21.08 0.23 7.26
CA LYS A 182 20.66 -0.58 6.12
C LYS A 182 19.53 0.09 5.32
N VAL A 183 18.52 0.64 6.01
CA VAL A 183 17.45 1.42 5.35
C VAL A 183 18.00 2.68 4.68
N ASN A 184 18.87 3.43 5.35
CA ASN A 184 19.50 4.62 4.75
C ASN A 184 20.32 4.28 3.49
N ASP A 185 21.09 3.20 3.51
CA ASP A 185 21.89 2.78 2.37
C ASP A 185 21.02 2.28 1.21
N PHE A 186 19.90 1.62 1.51
CA PHE A 186 18.91 1.27 0.52
C PHE A 186 18.25 2.50 -0.12
N LEU A 187 17.82 3.48 0.68
CA LEU A 187 17.24 4.74 0.17
C LEU A 187 18.23 5.46 -0.75
N LYS A 188 19.51 5.57 -0.36
CA LYS A 188 20.56 6.14 -1.21
C LYS A 188 20.69 5.40 -2.55
N ARG A 189 20.66 4.06 -2.53
CA ARG A 189 20.73 3.23 -3.75
C ARG A 189 19.54 3.47 -4.67
N MET A 190 18.35 3.68 -4.10
CA MET A 190 17.12 4.03 -4.83
C MET A 190 17.05 5.51 -5.23
N LYS A 191 18.03 6.33 -4.81
CA LYS A 191 18.07 7.79 -5.00
C LYS A 191 16.89 8.50 -4.32
N LEU A 192 16.55 8.05 -3.10
CA LEU A 192 15.49 8.56 -2.23
C LEU A 192 16.03 9.21 -0.94
#